data_AF-A0A2V7WVS4-F1
#
_entry.id   AF-A0A2V7WVS4-F1
#
_cell.length_a   1.000
_cell.length_b   1.000
_cell.length_c   1.000
_cell.angle_alpha   90.00
_cell.angle_beta   90.00
_cell.angle_gamma   90.00
#
_symmetry.space_group_name_H-M   'P 1'
#
loop_
_entity.id
_entity.type
_entity.pdbx_description
1 polymer ?
#
loop_
_entity_poly.entity_id
_entity_poly.type
_entity_poly.pdbx_seq_one_letter_code
_entity_poly.pdbx_strand_id
1 'polypeptide(L)' 'DIDILLFGDDVVNTPELTIPHPAMARRRFALEPLAEIAPELRHPVAGKTVRELLAELPPGQTVKRR' A
#
# COMPACT_ATOMS: atom_id res chain seq x y z
N ASP A 1 0.95 4.42 15.94
CA ASP A 1 1.89 4.82 14.87
C ASP A 1 1.12 5.13 13.60
N ILE A 2 1.62 6.09 12.83
CA ILE A 2 1.01 6.56 11.58
C ILE A 2 2.11 6.51 10.51
N ASP A 3 1.86 5.75 9.44
CA ASP A 3 2.77 5.63 8.30
C ASP A 3 2.12 6.28 7.06
N ILE A 4 2.90 7.03 6.27
CA ILE A 4 2.46 7.56 4.97
C ILE A 4 2.70 6.47 3.91
N LEU A 5 1.63 5.97 3.29
CA LEU A 5 1.73 4.92 2.25
C LEU A 5 2.03 5.48 0.86
N LEU A 6 1.31 6.53 0.47
CA LEU A 6 1.38 7.19 -0.83
C LEU A 6 1.16 8.70 -0.64
N PHE A 7 1.71 9.49 -1.54
CA PHE A 7 1.50 10.93 -1.59
C PHE A 7 1.35 11.35 -3.06
N GLY A 8 0.10 11.39 -3.54
CA GLY A 8 -0.17 11.55 -4.98
C GLY A 8 0.60 10.51 -5.80
N ASP A 9 1.27 10.99 -6.84
CA ASP A 9 2.16 10.20 -7.70
C ASP A 9 3.66 10.41 -7.37
N ASP A 10 3.97 11.11 -6.27
CA ASP A 10 5.34 11.44 -5.91
C ASP A 10 6.11 10.20 -5.45
N VAL A 11 7.39 10.17 -5.84
CA VAL A 11 8.37 9.19 -5.38
C VAL A 11 9.45 9.90 -4.59
N VAL A 12 9.49 9.64 -3.29
CA VAL A 12 10.43 10.24 -2.35
C VAL A 12 11.36 9.15 -1.82
N ASN A 13 12.66 9.38 -1.86
CA ASN A 13 13.66 8.46 -1.34
C ASN A 13 14.75 9.24 -0.61
N THR A 14 14.50 9.57 0.65
CA THR A 14 15.47 10.20 1.55
C THR A 14 15.70 9.31 2.79
N PRO A 15 16.77 9.56 3.58
CA PRO A 15 17.00 8.83 4.83
C PRO A 15 15.84 8.93 5.83
N GLU A 16 15.08 10.02 5.80
CA GLU A 16 13.98 10.29 6.73
C GLU A 16 12.61 9.84 6.20
N LEU A 17 12.43 9.75 4.87
CA LEU A 17 11.14 9.48 4.25
C LEU A 17 11.27 8.67 2.95
N THR A 18 10.50 7.59 2.86
CA THR A 18 10.35 6.80 1.64
C THR A 18 8.89 6.69 1.24
N ILE A 19 8.57 7.21 0.05
CA ILE A 19 7.24 7.15 -0.57
C ILE A 19 7.40 6.65 -2.01
N PRO A 20 6.59 5.68 -2.47
CA PRO A 20 5.63 4.88 -1.71
C PRO A 20 6.28 4.09 -0.59
N HIS A 21 5.54 3.85 0.51
CA HIS A 21 6.09 3.14 1.65
C HIS A 21 6.57 1.73 1.22
N PRO A 22 7.83 1.36 1.49
CA PRO A 22 8.45 0.17 0.90
C PRO A 22 7.75 -1.14 1.27
N ALA A 23 7.12 -1.20 2.45
CA ALA A 23 6.36 -2.37 2.89
C ALA A 23 4.86 -2.35 2.50
N MET A 24 4.35 -1.28 1.88
CA MET A 24 2.93 -1.14 1.54
C MET A 24 2.44 -2.32 0.69
N ALA A 25 3.15 -2.62 -0.39
CA ALA A 25 2.82 -3.70 -1.34
C ALA A 25 2.85 -5.11 -0.72
N ARG A 26 3.32 -5.27 0.52
CA ARG A 26 3.48 -6.57 1.22
C ARG A 26 2.57 -6.73 2.44
N ARG A 27 1.82 -5.67 2.79
CA ARG A 27 1.01 -5.62 4.02
C ARG A 27 -0.47 -5.63 3.65
N ARG A 28 -1.11 -6.78 3.85
CA ARG A 28 -2.57 -6.92 3.62
C ARG A 28 -3.36 -5.95 4.47
N PHE A 29 -2.95 -5.70 5.71
CA PHE A 29 -3.66 -4.75 6.58
C PHE A 29 -3.66 -3.30 6.11
N ALA A 30 -2.71 -2.93 5.25
CA ALA A 30 -2.67 -1.60 4.63
C ALA A 30 -3.44 -1.62 3.31
N LEU A 31 -3.25 -2.65 2.49
CA LEU A 31 -3.87 -2.76 1.17
C LEU A 31 -5.36 -3.09 1.20
N GLU A 32 -5.83 -3.88 2.18
CA GLU A 32 -7.24 -4.29 2.29
C GLU A 32 -8.17 -3.09 2.54
N PRO A 33 -7.99 -2.27 3.59
CA PRO A 33 -8.80 -1.06 3.75
C PRO A 33 -8.58 -0.04 2.62
N LEU A 34 -7.37 0.04 2.06
CA LEU A 34 -7.11 0.93 0.93
C LEU A 34 -7.85 0.47 -0.34
N ALA A 35 -7.97 -0.84 -0.57
CA ALA A 35 -8.73 -1.40 -1.68
C ALA A 35 -10.24 -1.20 -1.52
N GLU A 36 -10.74 -1.14 -0.27
CA GLU A 36 -12.14 -0.81 0.02
C GLU A 36 -12.47 0.65 -0.37
N ILE A 37 -11.55 1.60 -0.15
CA ILE A 37 -11.81 3.04 -0.39
C ILE A 37 -11.31 3.55 -1.75
N ALA A 38 -10.21 3.00 -2.28
CA ALA A 38 -9.52 3.49 -3.47
C ALA A 38 -8.89 2.34 -4.28
N PRO A 39 -9.69 1.39 -4.81
CA PRO A 39 -9.18 0.19 -5.47
C PRO A 39 -8.38 0.46 -6.74
N GLU A 40 -8.71 1.54 -7.47
CA GLU A 40 -8.08 1.91 -8.74
C GLU A 40 -6.85 2.82 -8.59
N LEU A 41 -6.53 3.22 -7.35
CA LEU A 41 -5.34 4.01 -7.08
C LEU A 41 -4.09 3.26 -7.55
N ARG A 42 -3.26 3.91 -8.36
CA ARG A 42 -2.06 3.29 -8.93
C ARG A 42 -0.84 3.58 -8.07
N HIS A 43 -0.05 2.54 -7.83
CA HIS A 43 1.23 2.67 -7.16
C HIS A 43 2.27 3.21 -8.16
N PRO A 44 2.90 4.37 -7.93
CA PRO A 44 3.69 5.07 -8.95
C PRO A 44 4.95 4.30 -9.38
N VAL A 45 5.52 3.49 -8.49
CA VAL A 45 6.69 2.63 -8.81
C VAL A 45 6.30 1.28 -9.43
N ALA A 46 5.24 0.61 -8.94
CA ALA A 46 4.87 -0.71 -9.40
C ALA A 46 3.99 -0.69 -10.66
N GLY A 47 3.35 0.44 -10.98
CA GLY A 47 2.40 0.59 -12.09
C GLY A 47 1.06 -0.14 -11.89
N LYS A 48 0.89 -0.83 -10.76
CA LYS A 48 -0.28 -1.64 -10.42
C LYS A 48 -1.26 -0.86 -9.57
N THR A 49 -2.54 -1.16 -9.73
CA THR A 49 -3.61 -0.69 -8.86
C THR A 49 -3.52 -1.34 -7.48
N VAL A 50 -4.09 -0.69 -6.46
CA VAL A 50 -4.20 -1.25 -5.10
C VAL A 50 -4.90 -2.61 -5.12
N ARG A 51 -5.93 -2.77 -5.96
CA ARG A 51 -6.62 -4.06 -6.16
C ARG A 51 -5.67 -5.15 -6.67
N GLU A 52 -4.86 -4.86 -7.68
CA GLU A 52 -3.89 -5.81 -8.22
C GLU A 52 -2.83 -6.17 -7.18
N LEU A 53 -2.31 -5.17 -6.44
CA LEU A 53 -1.37 -5.41 -5.35
C LEU A 53 -1.95 -6.31 -4.25
N LEU A 54 -3.22 -6.11 -3.89
CA LEU A 54 -3.90 -6.95 -2.89
C LEU A 54 -4.11 -8.38 -3.40
N ALA A 55 -4.42 -8.55 -4.69
CA ALA A 55 -4.63 -9.84 -5.32
C ALA A 55 -3.34 -10.67 -5.42
N GLU A 56 -2.18 -10.02 -5.52
CA GLU A 56 -0.88 -10.69 -5.55
C GLU A 56 -0.42 -11.20 -4.17
N LEU A 57 -1.05 -10.76 -3.10
CA LEU A 57 -0.72 -11.24 -1.76
C LEU A 57 -1.33 -12.61 -1.47
N PRO A 58 -0.58 -13.51 -0.80
CA PRO A 58 -1.15 -14.77 -0.35
C PRO A 58 -2.33 -14.52 0.61
N PRO A 59 -3.33 -15.41 0.63
CA PRO A 59 -4.41 -15.35 1.59
C PRO A 59 -3.87 -15.56 3.02
N GLY A 60 -4.49 -14.93 4.02
CA GLY A 60 -4.24 -15.28 5.44
C GLY A 60 -3.43 -14.31 6.30
N GLN A 61 -3.06 -13.11 5.82
CA GLN A 61 -2.68 -12.03 6.75
C GLN A 61 -3.94 -11.44 7.40
N THR A 62 -4.44 -12.09 8.44
CA THR A 62 -5.62 -11.60 9.17
C THR A 62 -5.23 -10.39 10.01
N VAL A 63 -5.78 -9.23 9.68
CA VAL A 63 -5.73 -8.08 10.58
C VAL A 63 -6.71 -8.35 11.71
N LYS A 64 -6.22 -8.48 12.95
CA LYS A 64 -7.13 -8.47 14.11
C LYS A 64 -7.67 -7.05 14.27
N ARG A 65 -8.87 -6.80 13.75
CA ARG A 65 -9.68 -5.63 14.11
C ARG A 65 -10.05 -5.82 15.59
N ARG A 66 -9.50 -5.01 16.50
CA ARG A 66 -9.88 -4.97 17.92
C ARG A 66 -11.00 -3.97 18.12
#